data_AF-A0A0G0UVD8-F1
#
_entry.id   AF-A0A0G0UVD8-F1
#
_cell.length_a   1.000
_cell.length_b   1.000
_cell.length_c   1.000
_cell.angle_alpha   90.00
_cell.angle_beta   90.00
_cell.angle_gamma   90.00
#
_symmetry.space_group_name_H-M   'P 1'
#
loop_
_entity.id
_entity.type
_entity.pdbx_description
1 polymer ?
#
loop_
_entity_poly.entity_id
_entity_poly.type
_entity_poly.pdbx_seq_one_letter_code
_entity_poly.pdbx_strand_id
1 'polypeptide(L)'
;MKLKIVGLLVCLFIIFSIFPSSVYADYVLPYPSYMPGNKLYKPSRFFDAVQKFWYWGNIASFKYRLKLADKYLVEAKTLFEYRQYLLGVDALKRSNQQIPYIKQHLESAKNEDKNIDHMRILMVSGMDAHIKTLEGLSAELPSDYQWVPEKQSPTSINFTQLLQETIATRRAVME
;
A
#
# COMPACT_ATOMS: atom_id res chain seq x y z
N MET A 1 4.15 54.45 -16.86
CA MET A 1 3.11 53.59 -16.26
C MET A 1 3.47 52.09 -16.27
N LYS A 2 3.98 51.54 -17.39
CA LYS A 2 4.31 50.10 -17.52
C LYS A 2 5.35 49.56 -16.51
N LEU A 3 6.40 50.33 -16.18
CA LEU A 3 7.43 49.89 -15.22
C LEU A 3 6.89 49.64 -13.79
N LYS A 4 5.91 50.43 -13.33
CA LYS A 4 5.33 50.29 -11.98
C LYS A 4 4.51 49.01 -11.84
N ILE A 5 3.84 48.58 -12.92
CA ILE A 5 3.05 47.35 -12.96
C ILE A 5 3.97 46.13 -12.94
N VAL A 6 5.07 46.15 -13.69
CA VAL A 6 6.06 45.06 -13.69
C VAL A 6 6.70 44.90 -12.31
N GLY A 7 7.08 46.00 -11.65
CA GLY A 7 7.63 45.94 -10.29
C GLY A 7 6.64 45.37 -9.26
N LEU A 8 5.36 45.76 -9.36
CA LEU A 8 4.31 45.21 -8.50
C LEU A 8 4.13 43.70 -8.71
N LEU A 9 4.10 43.23 -9.95
CA LEU A 9 3.96 41.81 -10.28
C LEU A 9 5.16 40.98 -9.81
N VAL A 10 6.38 41.51 -9.93
CA VAL A 10 7.60 40.86 -9.44
C VAL A 10 7.59 40.77 -7.91
N CYS A 11 7.20 41.85 -7.21
CA CYS A 11 7.02 41.82 -5.76
C CYS A 11 5.97 40.78 -5.33
N LEU A 12 4.84 40.70 -6.04
CA LEU A 12 3.79 39.74 -5.73
C LEU A 12 4.27 38.29 -5.93
N PHE A 13 5.01 38.03 -7.02
CA PHE A 13 5.59 36.71 -7.29
C PHE A 13 6.63 36.29 -6.24
N ILE A 14 7.47 37.22 -5.80
CA ILE A 14 8.45 36.98 -4.73
C ILE A 14 7.71 36.67 -3.42
N ILE A 15 6.69 37.45 -3.07
CA ILE A 15 5.87 37.19 -1.86
C ILE A 15 5.23 35.80 -1.91
N PHE A 16 4.67 35.39 -3.05
CA PHE A 16 4.11 34.06 -3.22
C PHE A 16 5.15 32.93 -3.14
N SER A 17 6.42 33.21 -3.46
CA SER A 17 7.50 32.21 -3.41
C SER A 17 8.12 32.04 -2.02
N ILE A 18 7.93 33.00 -1.10
CA ILE A 18 8.51 32.96 0.26
C ILE A 18 7.66 32.13 1.23
N PHE A 19 6.40 31.83 0.90
CA PHE A 19 5.56 30.97 1.72
C PHE A 19 5.69 29.51 1.25
N PRO A 20 6.52 28.66 1.90
CA PRO A 20 6.45 27.23 1.65
C PRO A 20 5.07 26.74 2.11
N SER A 21 4.19 26.44 1.16
CA SER A 21 2.98 25.69 1.45
C SER A 21 3.37 24.23 1.64
N SER A 22 3.48 23.80 2.89
CA SER A 22 3.53 22.37 3.21
C SER A 22 2.14 21.77 3.00
N VAL A 23 1.83 21.40 1.77
CA VAL A 23 0.63 20.61 1.47
C VAL A 23 0.94 19.17 1.88
N TYR A 24 0.42 18.77 3.04
CA TYR A 24 0.41 17.37 3.45
C TYR A 24 -0.79 16.71 2.79
N ALA A 25 -0.53 15.88 1.78
CA ALA A 25 -1.56 14.99 1.26
C ALA A 25 -1.66 13.78 2.19
N ASP A 26 -2.88 13.43 2.58
CA ASP A 26 -3.15 12.15 3.24
C ASP A 26 -2.61 10.99 2.39
N TYR A 27 -2.18 9.91 3.03
CA TYR A 27 -1.70 8.73 2.30
C TYR A 27 -2.84 8.10 1.52
N VAL A 28 -2.74 8.10 0.18
CA VAL A 28 -3.75 7.54 -0.70
C VAL A 28 -3.28 6.19 -1.23
N LEU A 29 -4.05 5.14 -0.95
CA LEU A 29 -3.83 3.83 -1.55
C LEU A 29 -4.02 3.90 -3.08
N PRO A 30 -3.23 3.15 -3.87
CA PRO A 30 -3.32 3.20 -5.31
C PRO A 30 -4.67 2.68 -5.81
N TYR A 31 -5.07 3.08 -7.01
CA TYR A 31 -6.20 2.46 -7.69
C TYR A 31 -5.92 0.97 -7.99
N PRO A 32 -6.97 0.13 -8.00
CA PRO A 32 -6.84 -1.25 -8.40
C PRO A 32 -6.20 -1.36 -9.79
N SER A 33 -5.19 -2.23 -9.91
CA SER A 33 -4.53 -2.51 -11.18
C SER A 33 -5.30 -3.59 -11.96
N TYR A 34 -4.65 -4.30 -12.88
CA TYR A 34 -5.24 -5.46 -13.55
C TYR A 34 -5.70 -6.50 -12.51
N MET A 35 -6.95 -6.95 -12.62
CA MET A 35 -7.56 -7.94 -11.74
C MET A 35 -7.46 -9.35 -12.31
N PRO A 36 -7.55 -10.40 -11.47
CA PRO A 36 -7.77 -11.77 -11.93
C PRO A 36 -8.94 -11.84 -12.92
N GLY A 37 -8.69 -12.39 -14.11
CA GLY A 37 -9.64 -12.40 -15.24
C GLY A 37 -9.24 -11.51 -16.41
N ASN A 38 -8.40 -10.48 -16.18
CA ASN A 38 -7.81 -9.70 -17.27
C ASN A 38 -6.61 -10.45 -17.90
N LYS A 39 -6.49 -10.42 -19.24
CA LYS A 39 -5.37 -11.04 -19.98
C LYS A 39 -3.99 -10.51 -19.54
N LEU A 40 -3.92 -9.25 -19.13
CA LEU A 40 -2.70 -8.58 -18.68
C LEU A 40 -2.37 -8.86 -17.20
N TYR A 41 -3.24 -9.55 -16.46
CA TYR A 41 -2.99 -9.90 -15.06
C TYR A 41 -1.70 -10.71 -14.90
N LYS A 42 -1.59 -11.85 -15.60
CA LYS A 42 -0.42 -12.74 -15.49
C LYS A 42 0.89 -12.06 -15.92
N PRO A 43 0.95 -11.34 -17.06
CA PRO A 43 2.12 -10.54 -17.40
C PRO A 43 2.47 -9.52 -16.31
N SER A 44 1.48 -8.77 -15.79
CA SER A 44 1.75 -7.76 -14.75
C SER A 44 2.35 -8.37 -13.48
N ARG A 45 1.90 -9.57 -13.10
CA ARG A 45 2.45 -10.35 -11.97
C ARG A 45 3.89 -10.78 -12.21
N PHE A 46 4.21 -11.20 -13.43
CA PHE A 46 5.57 -11.53 -13.81
C PHE A 46 6.48 -10.29 -13.77
N PHE A 47 6.00 -9.16 -14.30
CA PHE A 47 6.73 -7.90 -14.26
C PHE A 47 6.96 -7.41 -12.83
N ASP A 48 5.98 -7.56 -11.92
CA ASP A 48 6.20 -7.24 -10.50
C ASP A 48 7.38 -8.05 -9.96
N ALA A 49 7.45 -9.36 -10.22
CA ALA A 49 8.53 -10.22 -9.74
C ALA A 49 9.89 -9.85 -10.33
N VAL A 50 9.95 -9.53 -11.63
CA VAL A 50 11.18 -9.10 -12.32
C VAL A 50 11.63 -7.73 -11.82
N GLN A 51 10.70 -6.82 -11.54
CA GLN A 51 11.00 -5.48 -11.05
C GLN A 51 11.79 -5.52 -9.74
N LYS A 52 11.63 -6.54 -8.90
CA LYS A 52 12.45 -6.73 -7.69
C LYS A 52 13.96 -6.57 -7.96
N PHE A 53 14.45 -7.04 -9.10
CA PHE A 53 15.86 -6.96 -9.45
C PHE A 53 16.32 -5.54 -9.80
N TRP A 54 15.40 -4.63 -10.14
CA TRP A 54 15.73 -3.23 -10.42
C TRP A 54 15.71 -2.32 -9.18
N TYR A 55 15.22 -2.79 -8.03
CA TYR A 55 15.16 -2.01 -6.79
C TYR A 55 16.36 -2.30 -5.89
N TRP A 56 17.53 -1.79 -6.27
CA TRP A 56 18.79 -1.99 -5.57
C TRP A 56 18.91 -1.09 -4.34
N GLY A 57 19.38 -1.65 -3.22
CA GLY A 57 19.58 -0.93 -1.96
C GLY A 57 18.31 -0.82 -1.11
N ASN A 58 18.52 -0.46 0.17
CA ASN A 58 17.47 -0.51 1.19
C ASN A 58 16.33 0.49 0.96
N ILE A 59 16.65 1.72 0.53
CA ILE A 59 15.63 2.75 0.24
C ILE A 59 14.73 2.33 -0.92
N ALA A 60 15.33 1.83 -2.01
CA ALA A 60 14.58 1.41 -3.19
C ALA A 60 13.74 0.16 -2.88
N SER A 61 14.33 -0.80 -2.17
CA SER A 61 13.64 -2.01 -1.71
C SER A 61 12.48 -1.69 -0.78
N PHE A 62 12.64 -0.77 0.19
CA PHE A 62 11.56 -0.28 1.04
C PHE A 62 10.37 0.22 0.22
N LYS A 63 10.62 1.17 -0.71
CA LYS A 63 9.56 1.75 -1.56
C LYS A 63 8.85 0.69 -2.40
N TYR A 64 9.61 -0.25 -2.96
CA TYR A 64 9.07 -1.35 -3.74
C TYR A 64 8.17 -2.27 -2.92
N ARG A 65 8.61 -2.68 -1.73
CA ARG A 65 7.84 -3.56 -0.85
C ARG A 65 6.56 -2.88 -0.36
N LEU A 66 6.63 -1.61 0.01
CA LEU A 66 5.45 -0.82 0.40
C LEU A 66 4.44 -0.73 -0.76
N LYS A 67 4.91 -0.37 -1.97
CA LYS A 67 4.08 -0.33 -3.18
C LYS A 67 3.38 -1.66 -3.46
N LEU A 68 4.08 -2.79 -3.31
CA LEU A 68 3.48 -4.11 -3.51
C LEU A 68 2.46 -4.44 -2.41
N ALA A 69 2.75 -4.10 -1.15
CA ALA A 69 1.83 -4.29 -0.05
C ALA A 69 0.50 -3.56 -0.30
N ASP A 70 0.58 -2.29 -0.70
CA ASP A 70 -0.57 -1.45 -1.07
C ASP A 70 -1.35 -2.04 -2.24
N LYS A 71 -0.65 -2.36 -3.33
CA LYS A 71 -1.25 -2.93 -4.54
C LYS A 71 -2.05 -4.19 -4.22
N TYR A 72 -1.48 -5.11 -3.46
CA TYR A 72 -2.12 -6.37 -3.14
C TYR A 72 -3.23 -6.24 -2.10
N LEU A 73 -3.16 -5.25 -1.20
CA LEU A 73 -4.27 -4.95 -0.29
C LEU A 73 -5.47 -4.41 -1.07
N VAL A 74 -5.25 -3.48 -1.99
CA VAL A 74 -6.32 -2.94 -2.85
C VAL A 74 -6.90 -4.04 -3.74
N GLU A 75 -6.06 -4.90 -4.29
CA GLU A 75 -6.51 -6.10 -5.02
C GLU A 75 -7.39 -6.99 -4.13
N ALA A 76 -6.98 -7.27 -2.90
CA ALA A 76 -7.75 -8.07 -1.96
C ALA A 76 -9.11 -7.42 -1.63
N LYS A 77 -9.13 -6.11 -1.34
CA LYS A 77 -10.34 -5.34 -1.09
C LYS A 77 -11.34 -5.48 -2.23
N THR A 78 -10.91 -5.20 -3.46
CA THR A 78 -11.79 -5.29 -4.63
C THR A 78 -12.29 -6.72 -4.88
N LEU A 79 -11.44 -7.73 -4.67
CA LEU A 79 -11.85 -9.13 -4.80
C LEU A 79 -12.90 -9.52 -3.75
N PHE A 80 -12.77 -9.01 -2.52
CA PHE A 80 -13.77 -9.22 -1.47
C PHE A 80 -15.11 -8.52 -1.79
N GLU A 81 -15.09 -7.30 -2.31
CA GLU A 81 -16.28 -6.59 -2.78
C GLU A 81 -17.03 -7.36 -3.87
N TYR A 82 -16.29 -8.02 -4.77
CA TYR A 82 -16.84 -8.90 -5.80
C TYR A 82 -17.12 -10.33 -5.32
N ARG A 83 -17.03 -10.60 -4.03
CA ARG A 83 -17.26 -11.91 -3.40
C ARG A 83 -16.35 -13.03 -3.93
N GLN A 84 -15.21 -12.67 -4.51
CA GLN A 84 -14.18 -13.60 -4.98
C GLN A 84 -13.24 -13.96 -3.83
N TYR A 85 -13.79 -14.54 -2.77
CA TYR A 85 -13.14 -14.68 -1.47
C TYR A 85 -11.80 -15.40 -1.50
N LEU A 86 -11.67 -16.52 -2.20
CA LEU A 86 -10.39 -17.24 -2.27
C LEU A 86 -9.27 -16.42 -2.93
N LEU A 87 -9.62 -15.69 -4.00
CA LEU A 87 -8.67 -14.81 -4.67
C LEU A 87 -8.30 -13.62 -3.78
N GLY A 88 -9.28 -13.07 -3.05
CA GLY A 88 -9.05 -12.01 -2.06
C GLY A 88 -8.13 -12.45 -0.93
N VAL A 89 -8.31 -13.67 -0.40
CA VAL A 89 -7.42 -14.26 0.62
C VAL A 89 -5.99 -14.43 0.08
N ASP A 90 -5.82 -14.92 -1.16
CA ASP A 90 -4.50 -15.02 -1.80
C ASP A 90 -3.84 -13.64 -1.98
N ALA A 91 -4.60 -12.65 -2.47
CA ALA A 91 -4.13 -11.28 -2.60
C ALA A 91 -3.70 -10.69 -1.24
N LEU A 92 -4.51 -10.88 -0.20
CA LEU A 92 -4.20 -10.40 1.14
C LEU A 92 -2.94 -11.06 1.71
N LYS A 93 -2.80 -12.38 1.53
CA LYS A 93 -1.58 -13.11 1.91
C LYS A 93 -0.34 -12.54 1.24
N ARG A 94 -0.41 -12.21 -0.04
CA ARG A 94 0.72 -11.60 -0.79
C ARG A 94 1.05 -10.19 -0.29
N SER A 95 0.05 -9.42 0.13
CA SER A 95 0.25 -8.15 0.85
C SER A 95 1.01 -8.39 2.16
N ASN A 96 0.54 -9.33 2.99
CA ASN A 96 1.15 -9.68 4.28
C ASN A 96 2.62 -10.08 4.13
N GLN A 97 2.95 -10.83 3.09
CA GLN A 97 4.32 -11.26 2.80
C GLN A 97 5.30 -10.11 2.57
N GLN A 98 4.84 -8.91 2.19
CA GLN A 98 5.73 -7.77 1.99
C GLN A 98 6.06 -7.04 3.29
N ILE A 99 5.15 -7.07 4.27
CA ILE A 99 5.20 -6.24 5.49
C ILE A 99 6.51 -6.41 6.29
N PRO A 100 7.01 -7.64 6.56
CA PRO A 100 8.25 -7.81 7.33
C PRO A 100 9.46 -7.17 6.64
N TYR A 101 9.51 -7.21 5.30
CA TYR A 101 10.62 -6.66 4.52
C TYR A 101 10.61 -5.13 4.50
N ILE A 102 9.46 -4.49 4.66
CA ILE A 102 9.37 -3.02 4.74
C ILE A 102 10.16 -2.53 5.95
N LYS A 103 9.87 -3.05 7.15
CA LYS A 103 10.60 -2.71 8.38
C LYS A 103 12.07 -3.09 8.29
N GLN A 104 12.38 -4.29 7.79
CA GLN A 104 13.75 -4.75 7.64
C GLN A 104 14.61 -3.78 6.80
N HIS A 105 14.10 -3.35 5.63
CA HIS A 105 14.85 -2.42 4.78
C HIS A 105 14.92 -1.02 5.36
N LEU A 106 13.90 -0.56 6.08
CA LEU A 106 13.94 0.72 6.78
C LEU A 106 15.04 0.74 7.85
N GLU A 107 15.11 -0.28 8.69
CA GLU A 107 16.15 -0.42 9.72
C GLU A 107 17.54 -0.61 9.10
N SER A 108 17.64 -1.35 8.00
CA SER A 108 18.92 -1.50 7.29
C SER A 108 19.40 -0.17 6.70
N ALA A 109 18.50 0.65 6.13
CA ALA A 109 18.84 2.00 5.67
C ALA A 109 19.29 2.92 6.81
N LYS A 110 18.66 2.79 8.00
CA LYS A 110 19.06 3.52 9.20
C LYS A 110 20.47 3.13 9.66
N ASN A 111 20.79 1.83 9.65
CA ASN A 111 22.12 1.32 9.98
C ASN A 111 23.21 1.71 8.97
N GLU A 112 22.83 2.12 7.76
CA GLU A 112 23.69 2.70 6.74
C GLU A 112 23.79 4.25 6.84
N ASP A 113 23.41 4.81 7.98
CA ASP A 113 23.38 6.25 8.29
C ASP A 113 22.58 7.08 7.27
N LYS A 114 21.57 6.48 6.62
CA LYS A 114 20.66 7.21 5.74
C LYS A 114 19.61 7.97 6.56
N ASN A 115 19.24 9.17 6.12
CA ASN A 115 18.04 9.82 6.67
C ASN A 115 16.79 9.03 6.25
N ILE A 116 16.07 8.52 7.24
CA ILE A 116 14.87 7.70 7.04
C ILE A 116 13.57 8.37 7.50
N ASP A 117 13.58 9.63 7.92
CA ASP A 117 12.45 10.27 8.57
C ASP A 117 11.19 10.27 7.69
N HIS A 118 11.35 10.68 6.43
CA HIS A 118 10.26 10.65 5.46
C HIS A 118 9.76 9.22 5.18
N MET A 119 10.66 8.22 5.16
CA MET A 119 10.26 6.82 4.93
C MET A 119 9.50 6.25 6.13
N ARG A 120 9.88 6.63 7.36
CA ARG A 120 9.14 6.26 8.56
C ARG A 120 7.74 6.86 8.54
N ILE A 121 7.61 8.15 8.22
CA ILE A 121 6.30 8.81 8.06
C ILE A 121 5.47 8.06 7.01
N LEU A 122 6.04 7.79 5.84
CA LEU A 122 5.36 7.09 4.75
C LEU A 122 4.90 5.68 5.18
N MET A 123 5.76 4.94 5.90
CA MET A 123 5.42 3.61 6.41
C MET A 123 4.24 3.68 7.39
N VAL A 124 4.32 4.56 8.39
CA VAL A 124 3.28 4.71 9.42
C VAL A 124 1.95 5.12 8.80
N SER A 125 1.94 6.14 7.93
CA SER A 125 0.72 6.57 7.24
C SER A 125 0.16 5.49 6.31
N GLY A 126 1.02 4.73 5.62
CA GLY A 126 0.60 3.61 4.80
C GLY A 126 -0.02 2.48 5.61
N MET A 127 0.60 2.08 6.73
CA MET A 127 0.06 1.04 7.60
C MET A 127 -1.26 1.47 8.26
N ASP A 128 -1.42 2.75 8.62
CA ASP A 128 -2.69 3.29 9.11
C ASP A 128 -3.81 3.18 8.05
N ALA A 129 -3.50 3.55 6.79
CA ALA A 129 -4.44 3.37 5.67
C ALA A 129 -4.79 1.89 5.43
N HIS A 130 -3.82 0.97 5.62
CA HIS A 130 -4.07 -0.47 5.54
C HIS A 130 -5.04 -0.91 6.63
N ILE A 131 -4.79 -0.52 7.88
CA ILE A 131 -5.60 -0.90 9.03
C ILE A 131 -7.04 -0.41 8.84
N LYS A 132 -7.24 0.86 8.46
CA LYS A 132 -8.57 1.42 8.16
C LYS A 132 -9.31 0.63 7.08
N THR A 133 -8.59 0.22 6.03
CA THR A 133 -9.16 -0.61 4.95
C THR A 133 -9.59 -1.98 5.46
N LEU A 134 -8.76 -2.61 6.30
CA LEU A 134 -9.03 -3.94 6.87
C LEU A 134 -10.16 -3.92 7.91
N GLU A 135 -10.24 -2.86 8.71
CA GLU A 135 -11.35 -2.62 9.64
C GLU A 135 -12.67 -2.42 8.88
N GLY A 136 -12.65 -1.68 7.76
CA GLY A 136 -13.80 -1.57 6.86
C GLY A 136 -14.25 -2.94 6.31
N LEU A 137 -13.31 -3.75 5.82
CA LEU A 137 -13.59 -5.11 5.36
C LEU A 137 -14.14 -6.01 6.47
N SER A 138 -13.73 -5.80 7.72
CA SER A 138 -14.17 -6.59 8.87
C SER A 138 -15.65 -6.35 9.19
N ALA A 139 -16.19 -5.18 8.82
CA ALA A 139 -17.61 -4.86 8.97
C ALA A 139 -18.47 -5.43 7.82
N GLU A 140 -17.87 -5.65 6.65
CA GLU A 140 -18.59 -6.10 5.44
C GLU A 140 -18.55 -7.62 5.23
N LEU A 141 -17.48 -8.28 5.66
CA LEU A 141 -17.29 -9.71 5.47
C LEU A 141 -17.96 -10.53 6.57
N PRO A 142 -18.50 -11.73 6.25
CA PRO A 142 -18.99 -12.66 7.26
C PRO A 142 -17.82 -13.13 8.14
N SER A 143 -18.08 -13.54 9.38
CA SER A 143 -17.02 -14.07 10.27
C SER A 143 -16.36 -15.32 9.69
N ASP A 144 -17.21 -16.21 9.17
CA ASP A 144 -16.84 -17.51 8.62
C ASP A 144 -17.52 -17.70 7.27
N TYR A 145 -16.80 -18.33 6.34
CA TYR A 145 -17.33 -18.66 5.02
C TYR A 145 -16.86 -20.03 4.57
N GLN A 146 -17.80 -20.86 4.13
CA GLN A 146 -17.51 -22.16 3.56
C GLN A 146 -17.62 -22.08 2.03
N TRP A 147 -16.48 -22.14 1.35
CA TRP A 147 -16.45 -22.26 -0.10
C TRP A 147 -16.66 -23.72 -0.51
N VAL A 148 -17.69 -23.99 -1.31
CA VAL A 148 -18.01 -25.35 -1.78
C VAL A 148 -17.87 -25.40 -3.31
N PRO A 149 -16.72 -25.86 -3.84
CA PRO A 149 -16.54 -26.03 -5.27
C PRO A 149 -17.23 -27.29 -5.79
N GLU A 150 -17.56 -27.32 -7.07
CA GLU A 150 -18.27 -28.46 -7.69
C GLU A 150 -17.51 -29.79 -7.64
N LYS A 151 -16.17 -29.74 -7.66
CA LYS A 151 -15.31 -30.93 -7.85
C LYS A 151 -14.14 -31.02 -6.87
N GLN A 152 -14.16 -30.26 -5.78
CA GLN A 152 -13.08 -30.27 -4.78
C GLN A 152 -13.68 -30.26 -3.37
N SER A 153 -12.84 -30.53 -2.38
CA SER A 153 -13.26 -30.46 -0.98
C SER A 153 -13.60 -29.02 -0.59
N PRO A 154 -14.63 -28.80 0.25
CA PRO A 154 -14.94 -27.49 0.78
C PRO A 154 -13.74 -26.84 1.48
N THR A 155 -13.59 -25.52 1.32
CA THR A 155 -12.57 -24.72 2.01
C THR A 155 -13.26 -23.78 2.98
N SER A 156 -12.92 -23.88 4.26
CA SER A 156 -13.40 -22.94 5.29
C SER A 156 -12.45 -21.75 5.40
N ILE A 157 -13.01 -20.55 5.49
CA ILE A 157 -12.29 -19.29 5.66
C ILE A 157 -12.83 -18.62 6.92
N ASN A 158 -11.96 -18.40 7.92
CA ASN A 158 -12.28 -17.58 9.08
C ASN A 158 -11.74 -16.16 8.84
N PHE A 159 -12.62 -15.26 8.39
CA PHE A 159 -12.25 -13.89 8.06
C PHE A 159 -11.89 -13.07 9.28
N THR A 160 -12.58 -13.29 10.41
CA THR A 160 -12.29 -12.58 11.66
C THR A 160 -10.84 -12.79 12.08
N GLN A 161 -10.40 -14.04 12.18
CA GLN A 161 -9.02 -14.39 12.52
C GLN A 161 -8.04 -13.86 11.47
N LEU A 162 -8.33 -14.08 10.17
CA LEU A 162 -7.47 -13.61 9.08
C LEU A 162 -7.23 -12.10 9.13
N LEU A 163 -8.28 -11.30 9.33
CA LEU A 163 -8.20 -9.84 9.38
C LEU A 163 -7.52 -9.36 10.66
N GLN A 164 -7.80 -9.98 11.81
CA GLN A 164 -7.12 -9.67 13.08
C GLN A 164 -5.61 -9.92 13.00
N GLU A 165 -5.19 -11.08 12.51
CA GLU A 165 -3.77 -11.40 12.31
C GLU A 165 -3.10 -10.43 11.33
N THR A 166 -3.82 -10.09 10.25
CA THR A 166 -3.37 -9.14 9.24
C THR A 166 -3.17 -7.74 9.84
N ILE A 167 -4.13 -7.23 10.62
CA ILE A 167 -4.05 -5.93 11.30
C ILE A 167 -2.91 -5.94 12.32
N ALA A 168 -2.78 -7.00 13.13
CA ALA A 168 -1.70 -7.13 14.11
C ALA A 168 -0.31 -7.05 13.44
N THR A 169 -0.16 -7.68 12.26
CA THR A 169 1.08 -7.61 11.47
C THR A 169 1.43 -6.17 11.04
N ARG A 170 0.43 -5.32 10.76
CA ARG A 170 0.68 -3.89 10.42
C ARG A 170 1.08 -3.09 11.65
N ARG A 171 0.37 -3.30 12.78
CA ARG A 171 0.67 -2.61 14.04
C ARG A 171 2.10 -2.92 14.51
N ALA A 172 2.52 -4.18 14.44
CA ALA A 172 3.86 -4.62 14.86
C ALA A 172 5.03 -3.98 14.07
N VAL A 173 4.79 -3.47 12.86
CA VAL A 173 5.83 -2.77 12.09
C VAL A 173 5.83 -1.26 12.28
N MET A 174 4.78 -0.70 12.89
CA MET A 174 4.68 0.73 13.21
C MET A 174 5.39 1.09 14.53
N GLU A 175 5.50 0.12 15.44
CA GLU A 175 6.28 0.18 16.68
C GLU A 175 7.79 0.08 16.42
#